data_AF-A0A9K3IYD9-F1
#
_entry.id   AF-A0A9K3IYD9-F1
#
_cell.length_a   1.000
_cell.length_b   1.000
_cell.length_c   1.000
_cell.angle_alpha   90.00
_cell.angle_beta   90.00
_cell.angle_gamma   90.00
#
_symmetry.space_group_name_H-M   'P 1'
#
loop_
_entity.id
_entity.type
_entity.pdbx_description
1 polymer ?
#
loop_
_entity_poly.entity_id
_entity_poly.type
_entity_poly.pdbx_seq_one_letter_code
_entity_poly.pdbx_strand_id
1 'polypeptide(L)'
;MRMGITEFPRAIHESNLALEVTPKYSKALLRRARCYEALNRVDLALKDVTVALDMEPKNVLAIESANRLKPLMGEELTNEKSNTQTFNEETREEHSEKRERVDEKEDFGESIEKIS
;
A
#
# COMPACT_ATOMS: atom_id res chain seq x y z
N MET A 1 14.16 -6.68 -16.62
CA MET A 1 13.30 -7.81 -16.21
C MET A 1 11.85 -7.37 -16.37
N ARG A 2 11.08 -8.05 -17.23
CA ARG A 2 9.63 -7.80 -17.42
C ARG A 2 8.91 -8.62 -16.35
N MET A 3 8.17 -7.98 -15.44
CA MET A 3 7.33 -8.71 -14.48
C MET A 3 6.31 -9.53 -15.27
N GLY A 4 6.17 -10.81 -14.93
CA GLY A 4 5.14 -11.67 -15.50
C GLY A 4 3.76 -11.21 -15.04
N ILE A 5 2.74 -11.37 -15.88
CA ILE A 5 1.38 -10.90 -15.60
C ILE A 5 0.79 -11.53 -14.31
N THR A 6 1.29 -12.70 -13.93
CA THR A 6 0.97 -13.40 -12.68
C THR A 6 1.53 -12.74 -11.42
N GLU A 7 2.55 -11.88 -11.56
CA GLU A 7 3.30 -11.31 -10.44
C GLU A 7 2.78 -9.92 -10.02
N PHE A 8 1.89 -9.28 -10.80
CA PHE A 8 1.34 -7.97 -10.45
C PHE A 8 0.61 -7.93 -9.09
N PRO A 9 -0.31 -8.85 -8.76
CA PRO A 9 -0.95 -8.85 -7.44
C PRO A 9 0.05 -9.08 -6.31
N ARG A 10 1.04 -9.97 -6.51
CA ARG A 10 2.11 -10.23 -5.53
C ARG A 10 2.97 -8.98 -5.31
N ALA A 11 3.34 -8.29 -6.38
CA ALA A 11 4.13 -7.07 -6.33
C ALA A 11 3.38 -5.90 -5.67
N ILE A 12 2.06 -5.81 -5.84
CA ILE A 12 1.22 -4.85 -5.11
C ILE A 12 1.25 -5.17 -3.62
N HIS A 13 1.09 -6.44 -3.24
CA HIS A 13 1.14 -6.87 -1.85
C HIS A 13 2.50 -6.55 -1.20
N GLU A 14 3.62 -6.89 -1.86
CA GLU A 14 4.96 -6.54 -1.37
C GLU A 14 5.18 -5.02 -1.28
N SER A 15 4.58 -4.25 -2.18
CA SER A 15 4.64 -2.79 -2.13
C SER A 15 3.83 -2.23 -0.95
N ASN A 16 2.68 -2.82 -0.62
CA ASN A 16 1.89 -2.44 0.56
C ASN A 16 2.65 -2.70 1.85
N LEU A 17 3.21 -3.90 2.02
CA LEU A 17 4.05 -4.24 3.18
C LEU A 17 5.22 -3.25 3.33
N ALA A 18 5.85 -2.87 2.22
CA ALA A 18 6.94 -1.89 2.25
C ALA A 18 6.46 -0.49 2.68
N LEU A 19 5.23 -0.12 2.35
CA LEU A 19 4.62 1.14 2.78
C LEU A 19 4.15 1.10 4.24
N GLU A 20 3.78 -0.06 4.77
CA GLU A 20 3.50 -0.24 6.20
C GLU A 20 4.75 -0.01 7.05
N VAL A 21 5.90 -0.55 6.62
CA VAL A 21 7.17 -0.34 7.31
C VAL A 21 7.72 1.07 7.05
N THR A 22 7.62 1.54 5.82
CA THR A 22 8.14 2.85 5.38
C THR A 22 7.11 3.59 4.54
N PRO A 23 6.23 4.41 5.17
CA PRO A 23 5.13 5.06 4.45
C PRO A 23 5.61 6.08 3.40
N LYS A 24 6.88 6.49 3.48
CA LYS A 24 7.51 7.42 2.54
C LYS A 24 8.47 6.73 1.56
N TYR A 25 8.14 5.53 1.12
CA TYR A 25 9.01 4.78 0.21
C TYR A 25 8.61 4.95 -1.26
N SER A 26 9.20 5.96 -1.92
CA SER A 26 8.91 6.32 -3.31
C SER A 26 9.05 5.14 -4.28
N LYS A 27 10.04 4.26 -4.09
CA LYS A 27 10.26 3.10 -4.96
C LYS A 27 9.14 2.07 -4.86
N ALA A 28 8.55 1.87 -3.67
CA ALA A 28 7.39 0.97 -3.52
C ALA A 28 6.16 1.56 -4.19
N LEU A 29 5.91 2.87 -4.03
CA LEU A 29 4.82 3.56 -4.73
C LEU A 29 4.94 3.41 -6.25
N LEU A 30 6.15 3.59 -6.80
CA LEU A 30 6.38 3.44 -8.24
C LEU A 30 6.23 2.00 -8.73
N ARG A 31 6.59 1.00 -7.91
CA ARG A 31 6.34 -0.41 -8.22
C ARG A 31 4.85 -0.71 -8.22
N ARG A 32 4.12 -0.24 -7.22
CA ARG A 32 2.67 -0.38 -7.11
C ARG A 32 1.95 0.30 -8.28
N ALA A 33 2.34 1.53 -8.62
CA ALA A 33 1.82 2.26 -9.77
C ALA A 33 2.03 1.53 -11.09
N ARG A 34 3.20 0.93 -11.32
CA ARG A 34 3.45 0.11 -12.52
C ARG A 34 2.57 -1.14 -12.60
N CYS A 35 2.27 -1.75 -11.46
CA CYS A 35 1.36 -2.89 -11.41
C CYS A 35 -0.07 -2.43 -11.71
N TYR A 36 -0.50 -1.29 -11.17
CA TYR A 36 -1.81 -0.71 -11.50
C TYR A 36 -1.91 -0.28 -12.97
N GLU A 37 -0.85 0.29 -13.55
CA GLU A 37 -0.74 0.59 -14.99
C GLU A 37 -1.00 -0.69 -15.81
N ALA A 38 -0.37 -1.81 -15.44
CA ALA A 38 -0.55 -3.09 -16.13
C ALA A 38 -1.92 -3.74 -15.90
N LEU A 39 -2.60 -3.41 -14.80
CA LEU A 39 -3.96 -3.84 -14.50
C LEU A 39 -5.03 -2.90 -15.08
N ASN A 40 -4.63 -1.92 -15.91
CA ASN A 40 -5.51 -0.92 -16.49
C ASN A 40 -6.25 -0.08 -15.43
N ARG A 41 -5.63 0.14 -14.27
CA ARG A 41 -6.12 0.96 -13.15
C ARG A 41 -5.33 2.26 -13.07
N VAL A 42 -5.54 3.13 -14.06
CA VAL A 42 -4.73 4.34 -14.26
C VAL A 42 -4.94 5.35 -13.13
N ASP A 43 -6.15 5.47 -12.58
CA ASP A 43 -6.45 6.39 -11.46
C ASP A 43 -5.55 6.14 -10.24
N LEU A 44 -5.45 4.87 -9.83
CA LEU A 44 -4.68 4.46 -8.66
C LEU A 44 -3.18 4.63 -8.92
N ALA A 45 -2.73 4.30 -10.13
CA ALA A 45 -1.34 4.48 -10.53
C ALA A 45 -0.93 5.97 -10.47
N LEU A 46 -1.79 6.88 -10.93
CA LEU A 46 -1.51 8.31 -10.96
C LEU A 46 -1.47 8.90 -9.54
N LYS A 47 -2.35 8.44 -8.65
CA LYS A 47 -2.33 8.80 -7.23
C LYS A 47 -0.98 8.41 -6.58
N ASP A 48 -0.54 7.18 -6.79
CA ASP A 48 0.74 6.68 -6.25
C ASP A 48 1.95 7.44 -6.79
N VAL A 49 1.96 7.72 -8.10
CA VAL A 49 3.02 8.50 -8.74
C VAL A 49 3.02 9.95 -8.24
N THR A 50 1.85 10.53 -7.96
CA THR A 50 1.75 11.89 -7.43
C THR A 50 2.34 11.98 -6.03
N VAL A 51 2.05 11.01 -5.16
CA VAL A 51 2.68 10.93 -3.83
C VAL A 51 4.19 10.71 -3.95
N ALA A 52 4.64 9.87 -4.89
CA ALA A 52 6.07 9.69 -5.13
C ALA A 52 6.77 10.98 -5.61
N LEU A 53 6.10 11.79 -6.43
CA LEU A 53 6.61 13.09 -6.89
C LEU A 53 6.56 14.16 -5.80
N ASP A 54 5.58 14.13 -4.91
CA ASP A 54 5.51 15.04 -3.76
C ASP A 54 6.71 14.82 -2.82
N MET A 55 7.06 13.55 -2.59
CA MET A 55 8.21 13.18 -1.76
C MET A 55 9.54 13.40 -2.48
N GLU A 56 9.64 12.97 -3.73
CA GLU A 56 10.85 13.10 -4.54
C GLU A 56 10.54 13.73 -5.91
N PRO A 57 10.44 15.06 -5.98
CA PRO A 57 10.07 15.75 -7.22
C PRO A 57 11.13 15.62 -8.32
N LYS A 58 12.35 15.20 -7.97
CA LYS A 58 13.46 14.95 -8.90
C LYS A 58 13.58 13.49 -9.33
N ASN A 59 12.63 12.64 -8.95
CA ASN A 59 12.67 11.23 -9.29
C ASN A 59 12.26 11.02 -10.76
N VAL A 60 13.23 10.73 -11.61
CA VAL A 60 13.03 10.53 -13.06
C VAL A 60 11.98 9.44 -13.33
N LEU A 61 12.00 8.33 -12.59
CA LEU A 61 11.06 7.23 -12.79
C LEU A 61 9.61 7.64 -12.49
N ALA A 62 9.41 8.52 -11.50
CA ALA A 62 8.11 9.05 -11.16
C ALA A 62 7.60 10.01 -12.24
N ILE A 63 8.47 10.91 -12.73
CA ILE A 63 8.15 11.84 -13.82
C ILE A 63 7.81 11.06 -15.10
N GLU A 64 8.60 10.06 -15.46
CA GLU A 64 8.33 9.20 -16.61
C GLU A 64 7.00 8.47 -16.48
N SER A 65 6.70 7.93 -15.30
CA SER A 65 5.44 7.23 -15.07
C SER A 65 4.24 8.19 -15.11
N ALA A 66 4.37 9.40 -14.56
CA ALA A 66 3.34 10.43 -14.69
C ALA A 66 3.08 10.82 -16.15
N ASN A 67 4.14 10.98 -16.94
CA ASN A 67 4.01 11.32 -18.36
C ASN A 67 3.34 10.22 -19.18
N ARG A 68 3.53 8.95 -18.81
CA ARG A 68 2.81 7.82 -19.44
C ARG A 68 1.33 7.76 -19.01
N LEU A 69 1.03 8.03 -17.74
CA LEU A 69 -0.32 7.90 -17.18
C LEU A 69 -1.23 9.11 -17.47
N LYS A 70 -0.67 10.32 -17.55
CA LYS A 70 -1.41 11.56 -17.87
C LYS A 70 -2.31 11.47 -19.11
N PRO A 71 -1.84 11.00 -20.29
CA PRO A 71 -2.70 10.88 -21.46
C PRO A 71 -3.79 9.81 -21.28
N LEU A 72 -3.46 8.70 -20.61
CA LEU A 72 -4.40 7.60 -20.37
C LEU A 72 -5.60 8.01 -19.50
N MET A 73 -5.38 8.87 -18.50
CA MET A 73 -6.46 9.45 -17.68
C MET A 73 -7.38 10.37 -18.50
N GLY A 74 -6.81 11.16 -19.41
CA GLY A 74 -7.57 12.04 -20.30
C GLY A 74 -8.48 11.26 -21.26
N GLU A 75 -8.04 10.08 -21.68
CA GLU A 75 -8.84 9.15 -22.49
C GLU A 75 -9.91 8.43 -21.63
N GLU A 76 -9.60 8.05 -20.39
CA GLU A 76 -10.53 7.36 -19.49
C GLU A 76 -11.73 8.24 -19.11
N LEU A 77 -11.55 9.54 -18.85
CA LEU A 77 -12.66 10.49 -18.61
C LEU A 77 -13.63 10.61 -19.80
N THR A 78 -13.18 10.30 -21.03
CA THR A 78 -14.06 10.26 -22.21
C THR A 78 -14.81 8.93 -22.33
N ASN A 79 -14.27 7.86 -21.73
CA ASN A 79 -14.77 6.49 -21.81
C ASN A 79 -15.60 6.05 -20.57
N GLU A 80 -15.46 6.76 -19.44
CA GLU A 80 -16.14 6.47 -18.15
C GLU A 80 -17.63 6.81 -18.13
N LYS A 81 -18.25 7.20 -19.25
CA LYS A 81 -19.72 7.16 -19.36
C LYS A 81 -20.29 5.75 -19.53
N SER A 82 -19.45 4.73 -19.70
CA SER A 82 -19.89 3.42 -20.19
C SER A 82 -19.59 2.22 -19.29
N ASN A 83 -18.81 2.33 -18.21
CA ASN A 83 -18.44 1.11 -17.46
C ASN A 83 -18.09 1.33 -15.98
N THR A 84 -19.09 1.73 -15.18
CA THR A 84 -19.02 1.64 -13.72
C THR A 84 -19.25 0.19 -13.30
N GLN A 85 -18.19 -0.61 -13.21
CA GLN A 85 -18.27 -1.90 -12.51
C GLN A 85 -17.10 -2.07 -11.54
N THR A 86 -17.31 -1.48 -10.37
CA THR A 86 -17.17 -2.09 -9.05
C THR A 86 -16.32 -3.37 -8.97
N PHE A 87 -15.17 -3.29 -8.31
CA PHE A 87 -14.77 -4.35 -7.39
C PHE A 87 -14.01 -3.77 -6.20
N ASN A 88 -14.62 -3.98 -5.04
CA ASN A 88 -14.28 -3.43 -3.74
C ASN A 88 -13.08 -4.14 -3.11
N GLU A 89 -12.35 -3.35 -2.32
CA GLU A 89 -11.82 -3.67 -0.98
C GLU A 89 -11.54 -5.15 -0.66
N GLU A 90 -10.26 -5.52 -0.74
CA GLU A 90 -9.69 -6.57 0.10
C GLU A 90 -8.37 -6.06 0.69
N THR A 91 -8.48 -5.07 1.57
CA THR A 91 -7.45 -4.78 2.59
C THR A 91 -8.01 -5.25 3.91
N ARG A 92 -7.95 -6.55 4.15
CA ARG A 92 -8.13 -7.11 5.49
C ARG A 92 -6.75 -7.47 6.03
N GLU A 93 -6.24 -6.51 6.78
CA GLU A 93 -5.35 -6.63 7.93
C GLU A 93 -4.89 -8.05 8.26
N GLU A 94 -3.61 -8.36 8.01
CA GLU A 94 -2.80 -9.22 8.87
C GLU A 94 -1.33 -8.79 8.75
N HIS A 95 -0.99 -7.66 9.38
CA HIS A 95 0.39 -7.41 9.75
C HIS A 95 0.53 -6.81 11.15
N SER A 96 1.24 -7.56 11.98
CA SER A 96 2.01 -7.09 13.13
C SER A 96 1.29 -6.66 14.41
N GLU A 97 0.96 -7.64 15.25
CA GLU A 97 1.17 -7.49 16.70
C GLU A 97 2.34 -8.37 17.13
N LYS A 98 3.55 -7.80 17.07
CA LYS A 98 4.69 -8.31 17.81
C LYS A 98 5.61 -7.16 18.19
N ARG A 99 5.93 -7.11 19.50
CA ARG A 99 6.83 -6.20 20.27
C ARG A 99 6.07 -5.09 20.98
N GLU A 100 6.34 -4.71 22.23
CA GLU A 100 7.41 -4.97 23.19
C GLU A 100 6.88 -4.50 24.57
N ARG A 101 7.00 -5.27 25.66
CA ARG A 101 8.01 -5.17 26.76
C ARG A 101 7.58 -4.35 27.98
N VAL A 102 8.07 -4.81 29.15
CA VAL A 102 8.37 -4.05 30.39
C VAL A 102 7.15 -3.74 31.25
N ASP A 103 7.12 -3.85 32.56
CA ASP A 103 7.81 -4.52 33.68
C ASP A 103 6.96 -4.09 34.90
N GLU A 104 7.24 -4.63 36.09
CA GLU A 104 6.83 -4.11 37.41
C GLU A 104 5.39 -4.37 37.87
N LYS A 105 5.09 -4.76 39.12
CA LYS A 105 5.82 -5.27 40.28
C LYS A 105 4.73 -5.65 41.31
N GLU A 106 5.05 -6.64 42.13
CA GLU A 106 4.69 -6.78 43.56
C GLU A 106 3.27 -6.36 44.04
N ASP A 107 2.48 -7.34 44.50
CA ASP A 107 1.93 -7.26 45.86
C ASP A 107 1.76 -8.66 46.48
N PHE A 108 2.03 -8.72 47.78
CA PHE A 108 2.41 -9.87 48.58
C PHE A 108 1.42 -9.99 49.75
N GLY A 109 1.00 -11.22 50.10
CA GLY A 109 0.18 -11.48 51.31
C GLY A 109 -1.27 -10.99 51.15
N GLU A 110 -2.31 -11.48 51.81
CA GLU A 110 -2.55 -12.24 53.03
C GLU A 110 -4.06 -12.61 52.87
N SER A 111 -4.66 -13.71 53.26
CA SER A 111 -4.52 -14.48 54.48
C SER A 111 -5.37 -15.76 54.33
N ILE A 112 -4.90 -16.83 54.97
CA ILE A 112 -5.60 -18.10 55.15
C ILE A 112 -6.48 -17.98 56.39
N GLU A 113 -7.79 -18.22 56.29
CA GLU A 113 -8.65 -18.64 57.42
C GLU A 113 -9.67 -19.65 56.87
N LYS A 114 -9.45 -20.96 57.05
CA LYS A 114 -9.80 -21.81 58.21
C LYS A 114 -11.31 -21.90 58.51
N ILE A 115 -11.89 -23.00 58.03
CA ILE A 115 -12.63 -24.02 58.80
C ILE A 115 -13.23 -23.53 60.12
N SER A 116 -14.57 -23.54 60.20
CA SER A 116 -15.35 -23.85 61.40
C SER A 116 -16.63 -24.55 61.00
#